data_AF-A0A9C9K0P7-F1
#
_entry.id   AF-A0A9C9K0P7-F1
#
_cell.length_a   1.000
_cell.length_b   1.000
_cell.length_c   1.000
_cell.angle_alpha   90.00
_cell.angle_beta   90.00
_cell.angle_gamma   90.00
#
_symmetry.space_group_name_H-M   'P 1'
#
loop_
_entity.id
_entity.type
_entity.pdbx_description
1 polymer ?
#
loop_
_entity_poly.entity_id
_entity_poly.type
_entity_poly.pdbx_seq_one_letter_code
_entity_poly.pdbx_strand_id
1 'polypeptide(L)'
;MIAIAIIITTALILIVYLTKHRESYITLEEVIPGARIISQEEGVLEYKGVQYIVGTHDLKKRKYLIERLNLLDLKGQSIVDLRFDTQVIVKRGATSMKEKLNPEKTQSRRR
;
A
#
# COMPACT_ATOMS: atom_id res chain seq x y z
N MET A 1 25.84 9.91 44.42
CA MET A 1 26.39 9.16 43.27
C MET A 1 25.38 8.12 42.76
N ILE A 2 25.01 7.12 43.56
CA ILE A 2 24.09 6.04 43.15
C ILE A 2 22.68 6.56 42.79
N ALA A 3 22.10 7.44 43.61
CA ALA A 3 20.78 8.01 43.34
C ALA A 3 20.73 8.82 42.02
N ILE A 4 21.80 9.55 41.70
CA ILE A 4 21.93 10.31 40.46
C ILE A 4 22.02 9.36 39.27
N ALA A 5 22.78 8.27 39.39
CA ALA A 5 22.88 7.26 38.35
C ALA A 5 21.52 6.60 38.05
N ILE A 6 20.73 6.28 39.08
CA ILE A 6 19.40 5.69 38.94
C ILE A 6 18.46 6.64 38.17
N ILE A 7 18.43 7.93 38.54
CA ILE A 7 17.60 8.95 37.87
C ILE A 7 17.99 9.09 36.39
N ILE A 8 19.28 9.09 36.08
CA ILE A 8 19.77 9.17 34.70
C ILE A 8 19.32 7.95 33.89
N THR A 9 19.43 6.74 34.46
CA THR A 9 19.00 5.51 33.76
C THR A 9 17.50 5.47 33.52
N THR A 10 16.66 5.86 34.48
CA THR A 10 15.20 5.89 34.28
C THR A 10 14.79 6.95 33.27
N ALA A 11 15.43 8.12 33.28
CA ALA A 11 15.21 9.16 32.27
C ALA A 11 15.60 8.68 30.87
N LEU A 12 16.73 7.99 30.71
CA LEU A 12 17.16 7.39 29.44
C LEU A 12 16.15 6.37 28.90
N ILE A 13 15.68 5.46 29.76
CA ILE A 13 14.67 4.47 29.38
C ILE A 13 13.38 5.15 28.93
N LEU A 14 12.93 6.19 29.65
CA LEU A 14 11.74 6.96 29.30
C LEU A 14 11.90 7.67 27.96
N ILE A 15 13.06 8.29 27.71
CA ILE A 15 13.35 8.96 26.44
C ILE A 15 13.36 7.96 25.27
N VAL A 16 13.98 6.79 25.44
CA VAL A 16 13.98 5.73 24.43
C VAL A 16 12.55 5.22 24.16
N TYR A 17 11.75 5.04 25.21
CA TYR A 17 10.36 4.64 25.08
C TYR A 17 9.54 5.68 24.29
N LEU A 18 9.64 6.95 24.68
CA LEU A 18 8.90 8.04 24.03
C LEU A 18 9.34 8.29 22.58
N THR A 19 10.64 8.13 22.28
CA THR A 19 11.15 8.28 20.90
C THR A 19 10.75 7.12 20.00
N LYS A 20 10.68 5.89 20.54
CA LYS A 20 10.22 4.70 19.80
C LYS A 20 8.74 4.79 19.39
N HIS A 21 7.92 5.48 20.18
CA HIS A 21 6.49 5.69 19.91
C HIS A 21 6.17 6.95 19.12
N ARG A 22 7.15 7.63 18.51
CA ARG A 22 6.84 8.67 17.52
C ARG A 22 6.25 8.01 16.28
N GLU A 23 4.93 7.86 16.29
CA GLU A 23 4.14 7.48 15.12
C GLU A 23 4.43 8.51 14.03
N SER A 24 5.22 8.10 13.03
CA SER A 24 5.42 8.89 11.83
C SER A 24 4.10 8.88 11.06
N TYR A 25 3.34 9.96 11.19
CA TYR A 25 2.20 10.23 10.33
C TYR A 25 2.71 10.43 8.91
N ILE A 26 2.28 9.57 8.00
CA ILE A 26 2.55 9.74 6.56
C ILE A 26 1.27 10.23 5.90
N THR A 27 1.41 11.11 4.92
CA THR A 27 0.28 11.59 4.14
C THR A 27 -0.11 10.60 3.04
N LEU A 28 -1.31 10.75 2.47
CA LEU A 28 -1.77 9.96 1.32
C LEU A 28 -0.83 10.06 0.11
N GLU A 29 -0.20 11.22 -0.09
CA GLU A 29 0.78 11.47 -1.16
C GLU A 29 2.07 10.67 -0.97
N GLU A 30 2.45 10.37 0.27
CA GLU A 30 3.63 9.56 0.59
C GLU A 30 3.41 8.06 0.43
N VAL A 31 2.15 7.61 0.39
CA VAL A 31 1.78 6.19 0.24
C VAL A 31 2.13 5.71 -1.17
N ILE A 32 1.79 6.50 -2.19
CA ILE A 32 2.18 6.25 -3.58
C ILE A 32 2.72 7.57 -4.16
N PRO A 33 4.05 7.75 -4.20
CA PRO A 33 4.66 8.97 -4.73
C PRO A 33 4.24 9.23 -6.18
N GLY A 34 3.72 10.43 -6.44
CA GLY A 34 3.25 10.85 -7.77
C GLY A 34 1.88 10.27 -8.17
N ALA A 35 1.16 9.63 -7.24
CA ALA A 35 -0.25 9.31 -7.46
C ALA A 35 -1.11 10.58 -7.40
N ARG A 36 -2.15 10.59 -8.23
CA ARG A 36 -3.18 11.62 -8.19
C ARG A 36 -4.20 11.25 -7.12
N ILE A 37 -4.50 12.15 -6.18
CA ILE A 37 -5.55 11.90 -5.20
C ILE A 37 -6.92 12.10 -5.87
N ILE A 38 -7.75 11.07 -5.87
CA ILE A 38 -9.16 11.15 -6.32
C ILE A 38 -10.05 11.59 -5.17
N SER A 39 -9.85 11.01 -3.98
CA SER A 39 -10.62 11.34 -2.78
C SER A 39 -9.70 11.29 -1.56
N GLN A 40 -9.56 12.42 -0.86
CA GLN A 40 -8.81 12.48 0.40
C GLN A 40 -9.59 11.83 1.55
N GLU A 41 -10.91 12.03 1.59
CA GLU A 41 -11.77 11.53 2.67
C GLU A 41 -11.85 9.99 2.69
N GLU A 42 -11.90 9.39 1.50
CA GLU A 42 -11.95 7.92 1.37
C GLU A 42 -10.56 7.29 1.23
N GLY A 43 -9.51 8.11 1.08
CA GLY A 43 -8.16 7.65 0.80
C GLY A 43 -8.05 6.88 -0.52
N VAL A 44 -8.47 7.53 -1.60
CA VAL A 44 -8.46 6.96 -2.95
C VAL A 44 -7.44 7.68 -3.81
N LEU A 45 -6.53 6.90 -4.38
CA LEU A 45 -5.42 7.36 -5.21
C LEU A 45 -5.54 6.76 -6.62
N GLU A 46 -5.03 7.46 -7.62
CA GLU A 46 -4.87 6.97 -8.99
C GLU A 46 -3.40 7.00 -9.38
N TYR A 47 -2.89 5.88 -9.87
CA TYR A 47 -1.52 5.78 -10.35
C TYR A 47 -1.44 4.82 -11.54
N LYS A 48 -0.88 5.27 -12.67
CA LYS A 48 -0.77 4.50 -13.92
C LYS A 48 -2.10 3.90 -14.42
N GLY A 49 -3.21 4.60 -14.21
CA GLY A 49 -4.56 4.15 -14.57
C GLY A 49 -5.16 3.08 -13.64
N VAL A 50 -4.48 2.78 -12.53
CA VAL A 50 -4.96 1.91 -11.46
C VAL A 50 -5.46 2.78 -10.31
N GLN A 51 -6.67 2.49 -9.84
CA GLN A 51 -7.26 3.12 -8.67
C GLN A 51 -6.90 2.32 -7.41
N TYR A 52 -6.26 2.96 -6.44
CA TYR A 52 -5.90 2.38 -5.15
C TYR A 52 -6.81 2.95 -4.08
N ILE A 53 -7.60 2.09 -3.45
CA ILE A 53 -8.42 2.44 -2.29
C ILE A 53 -7.62 2.03 -1.05
N VAL A 54 -6.86 2.98 -0.50
CA VAL A 54 -6.00 2.76 0.66
C VAL A 54 -6.71 3.04 1.99
N GLY A 55 -7.76 3.86 1.96
CA GLY A 55 -8.39 4.36 3.17
C GLY A 55 -7.55 5.46 3.83
N THR A 56 -8.02 5.94 4.98
CA THR A 56 -7.36 7.00 5.75
C THR A 56 -6.61 6.48 6.98
N HIS A 57 -6.77 5.19 7.29
CA HIS A 57 -6.20 4.56 8.49
C HIS A 57 -4.97 3.72 8.16
N ASP A 58 -3.99 3.70 9.07
CA ASP A 58 -2.76 2.90 8.98
C ASP A 58 -2.01 3.03 7.65
N LEU A 59 -1.89 4.25 7.12
CA LEU A 59 -1.26 4.51 5.82
C LEU A 59 0.15 3.89 5.70
N LYS A 60 0.91 3.84 6.80
CA LYS A 60 2.24 3.19 6.85
C LYS A 60 2.18 1.69 6.55
N LYS A 61 1.20 0.99 7.12
CA LYS A 61 0.95 -0.44 6.83
C LYS A 61 0.52 -0.63 5.38
N ARG A 62 -0.34 0.26 4.86
CA ARG A 62 -0.82 0.20 3.48
C ARG A 62 0.31 0.43 2.48
N LYS A 63 1.17 1.43 2.72
CA LYS A 63 2.39 1.67 1.94
C LYS A 63 3.29 0.43 1.92
N TYR A 64 3.55 -0.15 3.09
CA TYR A 64 4.35 -1.37 3.19
C TYR A 64 3.76 -2.53 2.39
N LEU A 65 2.44 -2.72 2.41
CA LEU A 65 1.77 -3.75 1.61
C LEU A 65 1.91 -3.50 0.11
N ILE A 66 1.74 -2.24 -0.33
CA ILE A 66 1.90 -1.84 -1.73
C ILE A 66 3.31 -2.18 -2.23
N GLU A 67 4.34 -1.82 -1.45
CA GLU A 67 5.74 -2.10 -1.77
C GLU A 67 6.02 -3.60 -1.75
N ARG A 68 5.60 -4.31 -0.69
CA ARG A 68 5.91 -5.74 -0.52
C ARG A 68 5.23 -6.64 -1.54
N LEU A 69 4.05 -6.27 -2.02
CA LEU A 69 3.30 -7.01 -3.02
C LEU A 69 3.54 -6.49 -4.45
N ASN A 70 4.44 -5.53 -4.63
CA ASN A 70 4.74 -4.89 -5.92
C ASN A 70 3.48 -4.41 -6.66
N LEU A 71 2.52 -3.83 -5.93
CA LEU A 71 1.23 -3.45 -6.52
C LEU A 71 1.37 -2.30 -7.52
N LEU A 72 2.44 -1.50 -7.43
CA LEU A 72 2.74 -0.39 -8.35
C LEU A 72 3.17 -0.82 -9.77
N ASP A 73 3.43 -2.12 -9.97
CA ASP A 73 3.69 -2.71 -11.28
C ASP A 73 2.41 -2.98 -12.07
N LEU A 74 1.25 -2.92 -11.41
CA LEU A 74 -0.04 -2.99 -12.07
C LEU A 74 -0.24 -1.77 -12.97
N LYS A 75 -0.78 -2.01 -14.16
CA LYS A 75 -1.05 -0.99 -15.17
C LYS A 75 -2.43 -1.20 -15.77
N GLY A 76 -2.96 -0.11 -16.33
CA GLY A 76 -4.25 -0.13 -17.00
C GLY A 76 -5.41 -0.14 -16.02
N GLN A 77 -6.62 -0.16 -16.56
CA GLN A 77 -7.84 0.06 -15.78
C GLN A 77 -8.06 -1.08 -14.78
N SER A 78 -7.66 -0.85 -13.52
CA SER A 78 -7.77 -1.80 -12.43
C SER A 78 -8.07 -1.07 -11.12
N ILE A 79 -8.67 -1.77 -10.17
CA ILE A 79 -8.93 -1.28 -8.82
C ILE A 79 -8.22 -2.19 -7.83
N VAL A 80 -7.49 -1.60 -6.89
CA VAL A 80 -6.78 -2.27 -5.80
C VAL A 80 -7.36 -1.75 -4.49
N ASP A 81 -8.13 -2.58 -3.79
CA ASP A 81 -8.68 -2.25 -2.48
C ASP A 81 -7.81 -2.84 -1.36
N LEU A 82 -7.27 -1.95 -0.55
CA LEU A 82 -6.33 -2.22 0.54
C LEU A 82 -6.94 -1.94 1.91
N ARG A 83 -8.23 -1.58 2.01
CA ARG A 83 -8.87 -1.21 3.28
C ARG A 83 -8.99 -2.36 4.27
N PHE A 84 -8.93 -3.60 3.79
CA PHE A 84 -9.03 -4.81 4.61
C PHE A 84 -7.69 -5.14 5.27
N ASP A 85 -7.72 -5.62 6.51
CA ASP A 85 -6.47 -5.86 7.26
C ASP A 85 -5.69 -7.09 6.84
N THR A 86 -6.37 -8.08 6.27
CA THR A 86 -5.80 -9.39 5.97
C THR A 86 -5.84 -9.74 4.49
N GLN A 87 -6.44 -8.88 3.66
CA GLN A 87 -6.72 -9.16 2.25
C GLN A 87 -6.46 -7.93 1.40
N VAL A 88 -6.04 -8.18 0.15
CA VAL A 88 -5.94 -7.16 -0.89
C VAL A 88 -6.80 -7.63 -2.05
N ILE A 89 -7.77 -6.81 -2.45
CA ILE A 89 -8.69 -7.16 -3.53
C ILE A 89 -8.23 -6.43 -4.79
N VAL A 90 -7.91 -7.19 -5.84
CA VAL A 90 -7.51 -6.64 -7.14
C VAL A 90 -8.57 -6.98 -8.17
N LYS A 91 -9.28 -5.96 -8.66
CA LYS A 91 -10.25 -6.06 -9.74
C LYS A 91 -9.66 -5.49 -11.02
N ARG A 92 -9.38 -6.35 -12.01
CA ARG A 92 -8.97 -5.88 -13.35
C ARG A 92 -10.21 -5.52 -14.17
N GLY A 93 -10.14 -4.39 -14.87
CA GLY A 93 -11.11 -4.00 -15.88
C GLY A 93 -11.10 -4.95 -17.08
N ALA A 94 -12.25 -5.09 -17.73
CA ALA A 94 -12.50 -6.04 -18.81
C ALA A 94 -11.55 -5.89 -20.03
N THR A 95 -10.90 -4.75 -20.18
CA THR A 95 -9.95 -4.49 -21.28
C THR A 95 -8.60 -5.20 -21.13
N SER A 96 -8.16 -5.53 -19.90
CA SER A 96 -6.88 -6.21 -19.64
C SER A 96 -6.90 -7.73 -19.83
N MET A 97 -8.07 -8.35 -20.03
CA MET A 97 -8.15 -9.80 -20.25
C MET A 97 -7.90 -10.21 -21.72
N LYS A 98 -7.90 -9.27 -22.67
CA LYS A 98 -7.68 -9.60 -24.09
C LYS A 98 -6.22 -9.86 -24.46
N GLU A 99 -5.26 -9.47 -23.62
CA GLU A 99 -3.83 -9.58 -23.94
C GLU A 99 -3.22 -10.95 -23.58
N LYS A 100 -3.95 -11.82 -22.87
CA LYS A 100 -3.46 -13.17 -22.49
C LYS A 100 -4.17 -14.34 -23.19
N LEU A 101 -5.15 -14.10 -24.04
CA LEU A 101 -5.78 -15.16 -24.82
C LEU A 101 -5.23 -15.12 -26.26
N ASN A 102 -4.03 -15.65 -26.45
CA ASN A 102 -3.51 -15.93 -27.78
C ASN A 102 -4.33 -17.10 -28.37
N PRO A 103 -5.15 -16.93 -29.43
CA PRO A 103 -6.00 -17.99 -29.96
C PRO A 103 -5.27 -18.88 -30.98
N GLU A 104 -3.94 -18.79 -31.08
CA GLU A 104 -3.17 -19.42 -32.15
C GLU A 104 -2.60 -20.79 -31.76
N LYS A 105 -3.45 -21.73 -31.29
CA LYS A 105 -3.10 -23.17 -31.25
C LYS A 105 -4.26 -24.14 -31.01
N THR A 106 -5.44 -23.92 -31.60
CA THR A 106 -6.44 -24.99 -31.71
C THR A 106 -7.18 -25.00 -33.06
N GLN A 107 -6.45 -24.70 -34.13
CA GLN A 107 -6.84 -25.06 -35.49
C GLN A 107 -5.98 -26.24 -35.98
N SER A 108 -6.05 -27.37 -35.27
CA SER A 108 -5.59 -28.66 -35.79
C SER A 108 -6.31 -29.79 -35.07
N ARG A 109 -7.62 -29.89 -35.33
CA ARG A 109 -8.36 -31.16 -35.23
C ARG A 109 -9.68 -31.05 -36.00
N ARG A 110 -9.55 -30.86 -37.31
CA ARG A 110 -10.50 -31.41 -38.28
C ARG A 110 -9.71 -32.34 -39.18
N ARG A 111 -9.75 -33.62 -38.86
CA ARG A 111 -9.97 -34.76 -39.77
C ARG A 111 -10.20 -36.00 -38.93
#